data_AF-A0A238ZGT1-F1
#
_entry.id   AF-A0A238ZGT1-F1
#
_cell.length_a   1.000
_cell.length_b   1.000
_cell.length_c   1.000
_cell.angle_alpha   90.00
_cell.angle_beta   90.00
_cell.angle_gamma   90.00
#
_symmetry.space_group_name_H-M   'P 1'
#
loop_
_entity.id
_entity.type
_entity.pdbx_description
1 polymer ?
#
loop_
_entity_poly.entity_id
_entity_poly.type
_entity_poly.pdbx_seq_one_letter_code
_entity_poly.pdbx_strand_id
1 'polypeptide(L)' 'MEIVGGDVREAAERTPDRVYDVIITEVFAGAAIPAHLGTVEFARELRRVLRPGGSLVTNRTRVPRWP' A
#
# COMPACT_ATOMS: atom_id res chain seq x y z
N MET A 1 -19.59 0.97 -2.03
CA MET A 1 -18.33 0.36 -1.57
C MET A 1 -18.03 -0.77 -2.53
N GLU A 2 -16.90 -0.70 -3.22
CA GLU A 2 -16.41 -1.76 -4.10
C GLU A 2 -15.42 -2.62 -3.33
N ILE A 3 -15.43 -3.94 -3.56
CA ILE A 3 -14.47 -4.87 -2.98
C ILE A 3 -13.76 -5.55 -4.15
N VAL A 4 -12.45 -5.38 -4.22
CA VAL A 4 -11.58 -6.06 -5.18
C VAL A 4 -10.77 -7.10 -4.42
N GLY A 5 -10.97 -8.38 -4.76
CA GLY A 5 -10.19 -9.48 -4.19
C GLY A 5 -8.87 -9.66 -4.92
N GLY A 6 -7.82 -10.07 -4.19
CA GLY A 6 -6.51 -10.39 -4.74
C GLY A 6 -5.36 -9.69 -4.02
N ASP A 7 -4.16 -9.80 -4.58
CA ASP A 7 -2.98 -9.11 -4.07
C ASP A 7 -3.04 -7.61 -4.40
N VAL A 8 -2.77 -6.76 -3.40
CA VAL A 8 -2.88 -5.31 -3.54
C VAL A 8 -1.80 -4.71 -4.44
N ARG A 9 -0.63 -5.34 -4.57
CA ARG A 9 0.41 -4.89 -5.50
C ARG A 9 -0.09 -5.00 -6.93
N GLU A 10 -0.66 -6.16 -7.29
CA GLU A 10 -1.21 -6.34 -8.63
C GLU A 10 -2.42 -5.42 -8.88
N ALA A 11 -3.25 -5.20 -7.86
CA ALA A 11 -4.36 -4.26 -7.97
C ALA A 11 -3.86 -2.83 -8.22
N ALA A 12 -2.81 -2.40 -7.52
CA ALA A 12 -2.20 -1.08 -7.71
C ALA A 12 -1.62 -0.95 -9.13
N GLU A 13 -0.91 -1.97 -9.64
CA GLU A 13 -0.34 -1.99 -10.99
C GLU A 13 -1.40 -1.84 -12.10
N ARG A 14 -2.60 -2.41 -11.91
CA ARG A 14 -3.72 -2.28 -12.87
C ARG A 14 -4.51 -0.98 -12.73
N THR A 15 -4.31 -0.25 -11.64
CA THR A 15 -5.06 0.98 -11.36
C THR A 15 -4.52 2.13 -12.20
N PRO A 16 -5.36 2.95 -12.86
CA PRO A 16 -4.89 4.13 -13.58
C PRO A 16 -4.21 5.17 -12.68
N ASP A 17 -3.36 6.01 -13.28
CA ASP A 17 -2.71 7.11 -12.59
C ASP A 17 -3.73 8.10 -12.00
N ARG A 18 -3.42 8.65 -10.82
CA ARG A 18 -4.11 9.84 -10.25
C ARG A 18 -5.64 9.68 -10.12
N VAL A 19 -6.11 8.53 -9.65
CA VAL A 19 -7.53 8.24 -9.45
C VAL A 19 -7.98 8.35 -7.99
N TYR A 20 -7.04 8.30 -7.04
CA TYR A 20 -7.35 8.37 -5.60
C TYR A 20 -6.87 9.68 -4.96
N ASP A 21 -7.67 10.22 -4.04
CA ASP A 21 -7.30 11.37 -3.23
C ASP A 21 -6.58 10.94 -1.94
N VAL A 22 -6.99 9.80 -1.37
CA VAL A 22 -6.43 9.23 -0.16
C VAL A 22 -6.30 7.72 -0.34
N ILE A 23 -5.18 7.17 0.13
CA ILE A 23 -4.96 5.73 0.26
C ILE A 23 -4.65 5.42 1.72
N ILE A 24 -5.33 4.41 2.25
CA ILE A 24 -5.10 3.88 3.59
C ILE A 24 -4.66 2.43 3.44
N THR A 25 -3.47 2.09 3.92
CA THR A 25 -2.96 0.72 3.89
C THR A 25 -2.94 0.12 5.29
N GLU A 26 -3.58 -1.03 5.45
CA GLU A 26 -3.53 -1.88 6.63
C GLU A 26 -3.31 -3.33 6.16
N VAL A 27 -2.05 -3.66 5.86
CA VAL A 27 -1.67 -4.93 5.20
C VAL A 27 -0.72 -5.73 6.07
N PHE A 28 -1.18 -6.88 6.56
CA PHE A 28 -0.43 -7.71 7.48
C PHE A 28 -0.60 -9.20 7.19
N ALA A 29 0.48 -9.95 7.35
CA ALA A 29 0.49 -11.40 7.53
C ALA A 29 0.92 -11.67 8.97
N GLY A 30 -0.06 -11.84 9.88
CA GLY A 30 0.19 -11.84 11.31
C GLY A 30 0.63 -10.46 11.80
N ALA A 31 1.81 -10.37 12.43
CA ALA A 31 2.35 -9.10 12.93
C ALA A 31 3.26 -8.36 11.93
N ALA A 32 3.57 -8.96 10.78
CA ALA A 32 4.51 -8.43 9.81
C ALA A 32 3.80 -7.95 8.54
N ILE A 33 4.37 -6.92 7.90
CA ILE A 33 3.98 -6.52 6.55
C ILE A 33 4.61 -7.54 5.57
N PRO A 34 3.85 -8.09 4.60
CA PRO A 34 4.42 -8.94 3.55
C PRO A 34 5.59 -8.25 2.83
N ALA A 35 6.69 -8.98 2.59
CA ALA A 35 7.95 -8.39 2.13
C ALA A 35 7.80 -7.55 0.85
N HIS A 36 6.99 -7.99 -0.11
CA HIS A 36 6.73 -7.27 -1.36
C HIS A 36 5.85 -6.04 -1.20
N LEU A 37 5.19 -5.84 -0.06
CA LEU A 37 4.40 -4.65 0.27
C LEU A 37 5.19 -3.67 1.16
N GLY A 38 6.36 -4.07 1.66
CA GLY A 38 7.23 -3.24 2.50
C GLY A 38 8.29 -2.43 1.74
N THR A 39 8.21 -2.36 0.41
CA THR A 39 9.29 -1.81 -0.43
C THR A 39 9.03 -0.37 -0.91
N VAL A 40 10.09 0.32 -1.33
CA VAL A 40 9.99 1.67 -1.92
C VAL A 40 9.24 1.62 -3.25
N GLU A 41 9.39 0.54 -4.01
CA GLU A 41 8.72 0.32 -5.30
C GLU A 41 7.21 0.24 -5.09
N PHE A 42 6.73 -0.46 -4.05
CA PHE A 42 5.30 -0.47 -3.73
C PHE A 42 4.81 0.92 -3.34
N ALA A 43 5.57 1.64 -2.51
CA ALA A 43 5.21 3.01 -2.13
C ALA A 43 5.14 3.97 -3.33
N ARG A 44 6.04 3.80 -4.32
CA ARG A 44 6.00 4.54 -5.59
C ARG A 44 4.76 4.23 -6.40
N GLU A 45 4.35 2.96 -6.43
CA GLU A 45 3.14 2.53 -7.12
C GLU A 45 1.88 3.16 -6.50
N LEU A 46 1.78 3.15 -5.16
CA LEU A 46 0.71 3.86 -4.46
C LEU A 46 0.76 5.37 -4.71
N ARG A 47 1.95 5.96 -4.82
CA ARG A 47 2.09 7.38 -5.15
C ARG A 47 1.64 7.70 -6.58
N ARG A 48 1.82 6.81 -7.55
CA ARG A 48 1.38 6.98 -8.96
C ARG A 48 -0.14 7.12 -9.05
N VAL A 49 -0.86 6.27 -8.34
CA VAL A 49 -2.33 6.25 -8.35
C VAL A 49 -2.96 7.39 -7.55
N LEU A 50 -2.19 8.05 -6.67
CA LEU A 50 -2.63 9.27 -5.97
C LEU A 50 -2.63 10.51 -6.87
N ARG A 51 -3.68 11.32 -6.78
CA ARG A 51 -3.73 12.66 -7.37
C ARG A 51 -2.64 13.57 -6.80
N PRO A 52 -2.24 14.63 -7.54
CA PRO A 52 -1.43 15.69 -6.94
C PRO A 52 -2.09 16.24 -5.67
N GLY A 53 -1.34 16.31 -4.57
CA GLY A 53 -1.87 16.69 -3.24
C GLY A 53 -2.55 15.56 -2.46
N GLY A 54 -2.69 14.37 -3.05
CA GLY A 54 -3.24 13.21 -2.37
C GLY A 54 -2.34 12.66 -1.27
N SER A 55 -2.94 11.96 -0.30
CA SER A 55 -2.26 11.49 0.91
C SER A 55 -2.22 9.96 0.99
N LEU A 56 -1.06 9.43 1.42
CA LEU A 56 -0.90 8.04 1.81
C LEU A 56 -0.80 7.95 3.33
N VAL A 57 -1.72 7.21 3.94
CA VAL A 57 -1.68 6.85 5.36
C VAL A 57 -1.41 5.36 5.47
N THR A 58 -0.38 5.00 6.23
CA THR A 58 0.05 3.60 6.34
C THR A 58 0.14 3.20 7.81
N ASN A 59 -0.60 2.16 8.18
CA ASN A 59 -0.37 1.47 9.43
C ASN A 59 0.82 0.53 9.22
N ARG A 60 1.90 0.70 9.99
CA ARG A 60 3.10 -0.14 9.90
C ARG A 60 3.58 -0.59 11.25
N THR A 61 3.70 -1.90 11.39
CA THR A 61 4.36 -2.50 12.56
C THR A 61 5.86 -2.43 12.38
N ARG A 62 6.54 -1.78 13.32
CA ARG A 62 7.97 -1.95 13.51
C ARG A 62 8.18 -3.09 14.50
N VAL A 63 8.42 -4.30 13.99
CA VAL A 63 8.86 -5.39 14.87
C VAL A 63 10.27 -5.06 15.40
N PRO A 64 10.50 -5.09 16.72
CA PRO A 64 11.85 -4.95 17.26
C PRO A 64 12.74 -6.04 16.69
N ARG A 65 13.98 -5.71 16.32
CA ARG A 65 15.01 -6.74 16.14
C ARG A 65 15.36 -7.22 17.54
N TRP A 66 14.77 -8.34 17.98
CA TRP A 66 15.20 -8.98 19.21
C TRP A 66 16.52 -9.72 18.94
N PRO A 67 17.50 -9.69 19.87
CA PRO A 67 18.77 -10.41 19.72
C PRO A 67 18.57 -11.93 19.55
#